data_AF-A0A9E2TL56-F1
#
_entry.id   AF-A0A9E2TL56-F1
#
_cell.length_a   1.000
_cell.length_b   1.000
_cell.length_c   1.000
_cell.angle_alpha   90.00
_cell.angle_beta   90.00
_cell.angle_gamma   90.00
#
_symmetry.space_group_name_H-M   'P 1'
#
loop_
_entity.id
_entity.type
_entity.pdbx_description
1 polymer ?
#
loop_
_entity_poly.entity_id
_entity_poly.type
_entity_poly.pdbx_seq_one_letter_code
_entity_poly.pdbx_strand_id
1 'polypeptide(L)'
;MRSKSRKPVRFTEDQKKRIVAKGVHVPVATVCQEFNISLSTFYRWRLRFAQPKSQEGTRLHDLESENRRLKRQVAELWLDYTSLRNALINGMGREC
;
A
#
# COMPACT_ATOMS: atom_id res chain seq x y z
N MET A 1 -48.11 -1.08 -8.64
CA MET A 1 -47.41 -0.93 -7.34
C MET A 1 -46.49 0.29 -7.41
N ARG A 2 -46.80 1.37 -6.68
CA ARG A 2 -45.98 2.60 -6.72
C ARG A 2 -44.79 2.42 -5.77
N SER A 3 -43.59 2.21 -6.31
CA SER A 3 -42.37 2.17 -5.49
C SER A 3 -42.22 3.51 -4.77
N LYS A 4 -42.21 3.50 -3.42
CA LYS A 4 -41.90 4.70 -2.62
C LYS A 4 -40.54 5.24 -3.07
N SER A 5 -40.53 6.47 -3.58
CA SER A 5 -39.31 7.22 -3.87
C SER A 5 -38.47 7.31 -2.60
N ARG A 6 -37.33 6.62 -2.55
CA ARG A 6 -36.41 6.68 -1.41
C ARG A 6 -35.70 8.03 -1.45
N LYS A 7 -35.84 8.81 -0.38
CA LYS A 7 -35.08 10.06 -0.19
C LYS A 7 -33.58 9.72 -0.17
N PRO A 8 -32.75 10.36 -1.01
CA PRO A 8 -31.34 10.07 -1.04
C PRO A 8 -30.67 10.60 0.23
N VAL A 9 -30.16 9.70 1.06
CA VAL A 9 -29.26 10.05 2.17
C VAL A 9 -27.95 10.57 1.57
N ARG A 10 -27.54 11.78 1.97
CA ARG A 10 -26.25 12.34 1.53
C ARG A 10 -25.13 11.81 2.40
N PHE A 11 -24.26 10.99 1.81
CA PHE A 11 -23.04 10.52 2.45
C PHE A 11 -21.86 11.45 2.14
N THR A 12 -21.03 11.73 3.14
CA THR A 12 -19.72 12.39 2.98
C THR A 12 -18.76 11.50 2.19
N GLU A 13 -17.66 12.05 1.67
CA GLU A 13 -16.67 11.22 0.97
C GLU A 13 -16.08 10.13 1.86
N ASP A 14 -15.77 10.44 3.11
CA ASP A 14 -15.19 9.46 4.03
C ASP A 14 -16.19 8.38 4.44
N GLN A 15 -17.47 8.73 4.56
CA GLN A 15 -18.52 7.73 4.72
C GLN A 15 -18.59 6.79 3.51
N LYS A 16 -18.53 7.32 2.29
CA LYS A 16 -18.53 6.50 1.05
C LYS A 16 -17.33 5.57 1.00
N LYS A 17 -16.12 6.04 1.35
CA LYS A 17 -14.90 5.22 1.43
C LYS A 17 -15.05 4.07 2.43
N ARG A 18 -15.55 4.36 3.63
CA ARG A 18 -15.78 3.34 4.68
C ARG A 18 -16.80 2.28 4.23
N ILE A 19 -17.88 2.70 3.58
CA ILE A 19 -18.91 1.80 3.06
C ILE A 19 -18.31 0.88 1.97
N VAL A 20 -17.53 1.43 1.05
CA VAL A 20 -16.85 0.66 0.00
C VAL A 20 -15.86 -0.33 0.60
N ALA A 21 -15.06 0.10 1.59
CA ALA A 21 -14.10 -0.78 2.29
C ALA A 21 -14.79 -1.94 3.01
N LYS A 22 -15.95 -1.71 3.63
CA LYS A 22 -16.73 -2.77 4.28
C LYS A 22 -17.15 -3.88 3.31
N GLY A 23 -17.43 -3.53 2.06
CA GLY A 23 -17.80 -4.48 1.01
C GLY A 23 -16.67 -5.40 0.50
N VAL A 24 -15.45 -5.27 1.05
CA VAL A 24 -14.35 -6.22 0.82
C VAL A 24 -14.52 -7.49 1.67
N HIS A 25 -15.07 -7.34 2.88
CA HIS A 25 -15.22 -8.43 3.85
C HIS A 25 -16.67 -8.89 4.02
N VAL A 26 -17.63 -8.07 3.63
CA VAL A 26 -19.07 -8.33 3.79
C VAL A 26 -19.74 -8.42 2.41
N PRO A 27 -20.70 -9.35 2.20
CA PRO A 27 -21.46 -9.40 0.96
C PRO A 27 -22.06 -8.04 0.60
N VAL A 28 -21.87 -7.62 -0.65
CA VAL A 28 -22.29 -6.30 -1.15
C VAL A 28 -23.79 -6.07 -0.98
N ALA A 29 -24.60 -7.14 -1.12
CA ALA A 29 -26.05 -7.07 -0.90
C ALA A 29 -26.40 -6.65 0.55
N THR A 30 -25.71 -7.20 1.54
CA THR A 30 -25.86 -6.86 2.96
C THR A 30 -25.45 -5.41 3.22
N VAL A 31 -24.33 -4.96 2.65
CA VAL A 31 -23.88 -3.57 2.74
C VAL A 31 -24.91 -2.61 2.12
N CYS A 32 -25.47 -2.97 0.96
CA CYS A 32 -26.48 -2.15 0.30
C CYS A 32 -27.79 -2.04 1.12
N GLN A 33 -28.20 -3.13 1.78
CA GLN A 33 -29.33 -3.12 2.69
C GLN A 33 -29.07 -2.27 3.94
N GLU A 34 -27.91 -2.46 4.58
CA GLU A 34 -27.51 -1.75 5.81
C GLU A 34 -27.46 -0.24 5.61
N PHE A 35 -26.81 0.22 4.53
CA PHE A 35 -26.67 1.65 4.24
C PHE A 35 -27.82 2.21 3.39
N ASN A 36 -28.83 1.40 3.08
CA ASN A 36 -29.98 1.74 2.24
C ASN A 36 -29.55 2.38 0.89
N ILE A 37 -28.53 1.81 0.25
CA ILE A 37 -28.04 2.22 -1.06
C ILE A 37 -28.34 1.15 -2.10
N SER A 38 -28.40 1.55 -3.38
CA SER A 38 -28.53 0.59 -4.47
C SER A 38 -27.18 -0.05 -4.80
N LEU A 39 -27.19 -1.26 -5.38
CA LEU A 39 -25.99 -1.90 -5.93
C LEU A 39 -25.27 -0.99 -6.93
N SER A 40 -26.02 -0.31 -7.81
CA SER A 40 -25.48 0.67 -8.76
C SER A 40 -24.70 1.79 -8.06
N THR A 41 -25.26 2.35 -6.99
CA THR A 41 -24.60 3.38 -6.18
C THR A 41 -23.30 2.84 -5.56
N PHE A 42 -23.36 1.64 -4.98
CA PHE A 42 -22.19 1.00 -4.37
C PHE A 42 -21.06 0.80 -5.40
N TYR A 43 -21.35 0.21 -6.56
CA TYR A 43 -20.32 -0.03 -7.57
C TYR A 43 -19.76 1.26 -8.17
N ARG A 44 -20.59 2.31 -8.32
CA ARG A 44 -20.11 3.64 -8.74
C ARG A 44 -19.12 4.23 -7.73
N TRP A 45 -19.40 4.08 -6.43
CA TRP A 45 -18.45 4.46 -5.37
C TRP A 45 -17.23 3.56 -5.35
N ARG A 46 -17.39 2.25 -5.57
CA ARG A 46 -16.28 1.30 -5.64
C ARG A 46 -15.29 1.68 -6.74
N LEU A 47 -15.77 2.04 -7.93
CA LEU A 47 -14.89 2.49 -9.01
C LEU A 47 -14.07 3.73 -8.62
N ARG A 48 -14.68 4.66 -7.87
CA ARG A 48 -14.04 5.92 -7.46
C ARG A 48 -13.15 5.82 -6.22
N PHE A 49 -13.48 4.93 -5.28
CA PHE A 49 -12.88 4.91 -3.94
C PHE A 49 -12.23 3.57 -3.55
N ALA A 50 -12.48 2.47 -4.27
CA ALA A 50 -11.84 1.19 -3.99
C ALA A 50 -10.39 1.14 -4.46
N GLN A 51 -9.95 2.15 -5.22
CA GLN A 51 -8.53 2.42 -5.41
C GLN A 51 -8.11 3.38 -4.28
N PRO A 52 -7.53 2.89 -3.17
CA PRO A 52 -6.70 3.77 -2.36
C PRO A 52 -5.58 4.28 -3.27
N LYS A 53 -5.38 5.60 -3.18
CA LYS A 53 -4.43 6.41 -3.93
C LYS A 53 -3.14 5.64 -4.18
N SER A 54 -2.70 5.70 -5.43
CA SER A 54 -1.35 5.44 -5.92
C SER A 54 -0.19 5.96 -5.05
N GLN A 55 -0.43 6.73 -3.99
CA GLN A 55 0.60 7.19 -3.05
C GLN A 55 1.21 6.10 -2.18
N GLU A 56 0.43 5.13 -1.65
CA GLU A 56 1.01 4.08 -0.80
C GLU A 56 1.80 3.06 -1.63
N GLY A 57 1.30 2.72 -2.83
CA GLY A 57 2.01 1.88 -3.79
C GLY A 57 3.28 2.53 -4.34
N THR A 58 3.24 3.84 -4.62
CA THR A 58 4.43 4.60 -5.04
C THR A 58 5.45 4.69 -3.90
N ARG A 59 5.01 5.01 -2.68
CA ARG A 59 5.91 5.06 -1.51
C ARG A 59 6.55 3.70 -1.23
N LEU A 60 5.78 2.61 -1.34
CA LEU A 60 6.30 1.26 -1.14
C LEU A 60 7.33 0.90 -2.23
N HIS A 61 7.04 1.21 -3.50
CA HIS A 61 7.98 1.01 -4.61
C HIS A 61 9.27 1.84 -4.43
N ASP A 62 9.15 3.11 -4.02
CA ASP A 62 10.29 3.99 -3.78
C ASP A 62 11.14 3.51 -2.62
N LEU A 63 10.50 3.08 -1.51
CA LEU A 63 11.20 2.48 -0.36
C LEU A 63 11.89 1.17 -0.74
N GLU A 64 11.27 0.33 -1.57
CA GLU A 64 11.91 -0.90 -2.07
C GLU A 64 13.11 -0.60 -2.98
N SER A 65 13.00 0.41 -3.84
CA SER A 65 14.10 0.86 -4.70
C SER A 65 15.28 1.37 -3.88
N GLU A 66 15.01 2.22 -2.90
CA GLU A 66 16.01 2.75 -1.99
C GLU A 66 16.64 1.64 -1.13
N ASN A 67 15.86 0.66 -0.66
CA ASN A 67 16.37 -0.50 0.06
C ASN A 67 17.34 -1.34 -0.80
N ARG A 68 17.02 -1.56 -2.08
CA ARG A 68 17.91 -2.25 -3.02
C ARG A 68 19.22 -1.49 -3.22
N ARG A 69 19.14 -0.15 -3.38
CA ARG A 69 20.32 0.71 -3.51
C ARG A 69 21.21 0.63 -2.27
N LEU A 70 20.62 0.80 -1.08
CA LEU A 70 21.35 0.74 0.18
C LEU A 70 22.00 -0.62 0.41
N LYS A 71 21.31 -1.73 0.10
CA LYS A 71 21.88 -3.08 0.18
C LYS A 71 23.12 -3.26 -0.70
N ARG A 72 23.10 -2.72 -1.93
CA ARG A 72 24.27 -2.77 -2.83
C ARG A 72 25.44 -1.98 -2.24
N GLN A 73 25.19 -0.76 -1.78
CA GLN A 73 26.24 0.09 -1.20
C GLN A 73 26.86 -0.54 0.06
N VAL A 74 26.03 -1.13 0.93
CA VAL A 74 26.53 -1.84 2.12
C VAL A 74 27.40 -3.04 1.73
N ALA A 75 27.00 -3.82 0.71
CA ALA A 75 27.80 -4.95 0.24
C ALA A 75 29.16 -4.50 -0.32
N GLU A 76 29.19 -3.44 -1.14
CA GLU A 76 30.42 -2.85 -1.68
C GLU A 76 31.35 -2.36 -0.55
N LEU A 77 30.82 -1.56 0.38
CA LEU A 77 31.59 -1.08 1.54
C LEU A 77 32.13 -2.22 2.40
N TRP A 78 31.37 -3.32 2.53
CA TRP A 78 31.81 -4.48 3.30
C TRP A 78 32.95 -5.24 2.60
N LEU A 79 32.91 -5.34 1.27
CA LEU A 79 34.00 -5.91 0.47
C LEU A 79 35.27 -5.06 0.58
N ASP A 80 35.16 -3.72 0.53
CA ASP A 80 36.30 -2.83 0.69
C ASP A 80 36.89 -2.92 2.10
N TYR A 81 36.04 -2.90 3.12
CA TYR A 81 36.45 -3.04 4.51
C TYR A 81 37.19 -4.36 4.76
N THR A 82 36.65 -5.48 4.26
CA THR A 82 37.29 -6.78 4.42
C THR A 82 38.60 -6.87 3.66
N SER A 83 38.68 -6.33 2.44
CA SER A 83 39.92 -6.26 1.66
C SER A 83 41.00 -5.46 2.37
N LEU A 84 40.67 -4.27 2.88
CA LEU A 84 41.59 -3.42 3.64
C LEU A 84 42.04 -4.09 4.93
N ARG A 85 41.10 -4.67 5.69
CA ARG A 85 41.40 -5.38 6.93
C ARG A 85 42.34 -6.57 6.68
N ASN A 86 42.08 -7.35 5.62
CA ASN A 86 42.93 -8.47 5.25
C ASN A 86 44.32 -8.01 4.81
N ALA A 87 44.42 -6.90 4.06
CA ALA A 87 45.72 -6.34 3.66
C ALA A 87 46.53 -5.88 4.87
N LEU A 88 45.90 -5.27 5.88
CA LEU A 88 46.56 -4.89 7.12
C LEU A 88 47.05 -6.12 7.90
N ILE A 89 46.19 -7.12 8.09
CA ILE A 89 46.55 -8.33 8.83
C ILE A 89 47.66 -9.12 8.13
N ASN A 90 47.58 -9.28 6.81
CA ASN A 90 48.55 -10.06 6.04
C ASN A 90 49.84 -9.28 5.72
N GLY A 91 49.77 -7.95 5.67
CA GLY A 91 50.93 -7.08 5.47
C GLY A 91 51.83 -7.02 6.70
N MET A 92 51.25 -6.98 7.90
CA MET A 92 52.01 -7.03 9.16
C MET A 92 52.71 -8.38 9.42
N GLY A 93 52.36 -9.44 8.69
CA GLY A 93 52.96 -10.78 8.81
C GLY A 93 54.15 -11.04 7.87
N ARG A 94 54.57 -10.07 7.06
CA ARG A 94 55.69 -10.21 6.10
C ARG A 94 56.96 -9.46 6.50
N GLU A 95 56.97 -8.82 7.67
CA GLU A 95 58.12 -8.07 8.21
C GLU A 95 58.83 -8.80 9.37
N CYS A 96 58.84 -10.14 9.38
CA CYS A 96 59.64 -10.95 10.31
C CYS A 96 60.53 -11.93 9.53
#